data_AF-A0A1B8V8J3-F1
#
_entry.id   AF-A0A1B8V8J3-F1
#
_cell.length_a   1.000
_cell.length_b   1.000
_cell.length_c   1.000
_cell.angle_alpha   90.00
_cell.angle_beta   90.00
_cell.angle_gamma   90.00
#
_symmetry.space_group_name_H-M   'P 1'
#
loop_
_entity.id
_entity.type
_entity.pdbx_description
1 polymer ?
#
loop_
_entity_poly.entity_id
_entity_poly.type
_entity_poly.pdbx_seq_one_letter_code
_entity_poly.pdbx_strand_id
1 'polypeptide(L)'
;MTDTPQDNPFQTPAAVLQDGPAVATGEPLYRLAAVGIATFFGTPVAGAWVIAQNLKRLGRHAQVRNAWITGIGALIAIFLLGMFLPDSVPATPINIAAVFGMYHYAKQHTGAAVEQHAAQGGQFASNWRAFGVSLLFLLAVMAVVFGGAFVLALFGLI
;
A
#
# COMPACT_ATOMS: atom_id res chain seq x y z
N MET A 1 -41.79 -51.69 17.93
CA MET A 1 -41.41 -51.16 16.62
C MET A 1 -39.96 -50.71 16.74
N THR A 2 -39.04 -51.50 16.18
CA THR A 2 -37.61 -51.24 16.18
C THR A 2 -37.27 -50.55 14.87
N ASP A 3 -36.95 -49.25 14.92
CA ASP A 3 -36.53 -48.47 13.75
C ASP A 3 -35.14 -48.95 13.29
N THR A 4 -35.11 -49.79 12.27
CA THR A 4 -33.87 -50.09 11.53
C THR A 4 -33.40 -48.84 10.81
N PRO A 5 -32.14 -48.39 10.99
CA PRO A 5 -31.58 -47.28 10.24
C PRO A 5 -31.63 -47.60 8.74
N GLN A 6 -32.34 -46.76 7.98
CA GLN A 6 -32.45 -46.89 6.54
C GLN A 6 -31.09 -46.51 5.92
N ASP A 7 -30.34 -47.52 5.50
CA ASP A 7 -29.07 -47.39 4.78
C ASP A 7 -29.35 -46.69 3.43
N ASN A 8 -28.98 -45.41 3.32
CA ASN A 8 -29.28 -44.59 2.14
C ASN A 8 -28.08 -44.63 1.18
N PRO A 9 -28.13 -45.41 0.09
CA PRO A 9 -27.01 -45.58 -0.85
C PRO A 9 -26.67 -44.31 -1.65
N PHE A 10 -27.49 -43.25 -1.55
CA PHE A 10 -27.26 -41.94 -2.18
C PHE A 10 -26.81 -40.87 -1.18
N GLN A 11 -26.47 -41.23 0.05
CA GLN A 11 -25.88 -40.28 1.00
C GLN A 11 -24.50 -39.88 0.48
N THR A 12 -24.34 -38.61 0.10
CA THR A 12 -23.04 -38.08 -0.31
C THR A 12 -22.07 -38.23 0.87
N PRO A 13 -20.79 -38.58 0.64
CA PRO A 13 -19.80 -38.57 1.69
C PRO A 13 -19.86 -37.22 2.40
N ALA A 14 -20.12 -37.24 3.70
CA ALA A 14 -20.08 -36.01 4.48
C ALA A 14 -18.66 -35.46 4.38
N ALA A 15 -18.48 -34.41 3.57
CA ALA A 15 -17.24 -33.68 3.55
C ALA A 15 -17.08 -33.09 4.95
N VAL A 16 -16.18 -33.65 5.74
CA VAL A 16 -15.74 -33.02 6.98
C VAL A 16 -15.10 -31.71 6.54
N LEU A 17 -15.82 -30.60 6.72
CA LEU A 17 -15.24 -29.28 6.65
C LEU A 17 -14.22 -29.25 7.79
N GLN A 18 -12.97 -29.57 7.46
CA GLN A 18 -11.88 -29.25 8.36
C GLN A 18 -11.97 -27.75 8.57
N ASP A 19 -12.30 -27.36 9.79
CA ASP A 19 -12.16 -25.99 10.25
C ASP A 19 -10.68 -25.64 10.05
N GLY A 20 -10.36 -25.11 8.87
CA GLY A 20 -9.08 -24.47 8.62
C GLY A 20 -8.88 -23.44 9.73
N PRO A 21 -7.61 -23.16 10.11
CA PRO A 21 -7.30 -22.29 11.24
C PRO A 21 -8.22 -21.08 11.21
N ALA A 22 -8.98 -20.87 12.30
CA ALA A 22 -10.07 -19.90 12.40
C ALA A 22 -9.71 -18.64 11.62
N VAL A 23 -10.41 -18.40 10.50
CA VAL A 23 -10.09 -17.31 9.57
C VAL A 23 -10.03 -16.02 10.39
N ALA A 24 -8.83 -15.44 10.51
CA ALA A 24 -8.65 -14.21 11.26
C ALA A 24 -9.61 -13.15 10.68
N THR A 25 -10.59 -12.73 11.47
CA THR A 25 -11.76 -11.92 11.06
C THR A 25 -11.44 -10.44 10.83
N GLY A 26 -10.20 -10.12 10.43
CA GLY A 26 -9.73 -8.75 10.21
C GLY A 26 -9.71 -8.35 8.73
N GLU A 27 -9.87 -7.05 8.45
CA GLU A 27 -9.66 -6.54 7.09
C GLU A 27 -8.25 -6.88 6.57
N PRO A 28 -8.10 -7.26 5.29
CA PRO A 28 -6.82 -7.71 4.77
C PRO A 28 -5.80 -6.57 4.74
N LEU A 29 -4.69 -6.70 5.46
CA LEU A 29 -3.62 -5.70 5.50
C LEU A 29 -2.77 -5.74 4.21
N TYR A 30 -2.05 -4.66 3.93
CA TYR A 30 -0.99 -4.65 2.93
C TYR A 30 0.33 -5.07 3.54
N ARG A 31 1.11 -5.84 2.78
CA ARG A 31 2.50 -6.18 3.11
C ARG A 31 3.37 -4.93 3.03
N LEU A 32 4.47 -4.89 3.81
CA LEU A 32 5.45 -3.80 3.73
C LEU A 32 6.03 -3.63 2.31
N ALA A 33 6.19 -4.73 1.56
CA ALA A 33 6.62 -4.70 0.17
C ALA A 33 5.68 -3.88 -0.74
N ALA A 34 4.38 -3.86 -0.45
CA ALA A 34 3.41 -3.07 -1.22
C ALA A 34 3.68 -1.56 -1.10
N VAL A 35 4.22 -1.10 0.03
CA VAL A 35 4.63 0.30 0.22
C VAL A 35 5.81 0.64 -0.69
N GLY A 36 6.80 -0.25 -0.76
CA GLY A 36 7.95 -0.10 -1.65
C GLY A 36 7.54 -0.06 -3.12
N ILE A 37 6.71 -1.02 -3.54
CA ILE A 37 6.15 -1.08 -4.91
C ILE A 37 5.40 0.22 -5.23
N ALA A 38 4.49 0.65 -4.35
CA ALA A 38 3.69 1.85 -4.59
C ALA A 38 4.56 3.12 -4.65
N THR A 39 5.60 3.20 -3.81
CA THR A 39 6.53 4.35 -3.81
C THR A 39 7.36 4.41 -5.08
N PHE A 40 7.84 3.25 -5.54
CA PHE A 40 8.71 3.15 -6.72
C PHE A 40 7.96 3.45 -8.03
N PHE A 41 6.76 2.89 -8.21
CA PHE A 41 5.99 3.07 -9.45
C PHE A 41 5.05 4.28 -9.43
N GLY A 42 4.69 4.77 -8.26
CA GLY A 42 3.85 5.94 -8.10
C GLY A 42 4.69 7.14 -7.71
N THR A 43 4.71 7.39 -6.40
CA THR A 43 5.46 8.43 -5.69
C THR A 43 5.45 8.08 -4.20
N PRO A 44 6.23 8.78 -3.34
CA PRO A 44 6.07 8.66 -1.88
C PRO A 44 4.63 8.85 -1.39
N VAL A 45 3.81 9.64 -2.09
CA VAL A 45 2.39 9.81 -1.77
C VAL A 45 1.60 8.51 -1.97
N ALA A 46 1.90 7.73 -3.01
CA ALA A 46 1.31 6.41 -3.20
C ALA A 46 1.72 5.42 -2.10
N GLY A 47 2.99 5.47 -1.68
CA GLY A 47 3.46 4.72 -0.51
C GLY A 47 2.70 5.09 0.77
N ALA A 48 2.50 6.38 1.00
CA ALA A 48 1.73 6.91 2.12
C ALA A 48 0.27 6.45 2.09
N TRP A 49 -0.35 6.34 0.91
CA TRP A 49 -1.70 5.78 0.78
C TRP A 49 -1.77 4.32 1.27
N VAL A 50 -0.79 3.48 0.92
CA VAL A 50 -0.73 2.08 1.39
C VAL A 50 -0.59 2.03 2.91
N ILE A 51 0.29 2.86 3.48
CA ILE A 51 0.49 2.96 4.94
C ILE A 51 -0.80 3.45 5.62
N ALA A 52 -1.44 4.48 5.07
CA ALA A 52 -2.70 5.02 5.58
C ALA A 52 -3.80 3.96 5.59
N GLN A 53 -3.87 3.10 4.56
CA GLN A 53 -4.86 2.03 4.51
C GLN A 53 -4.59 0.95 5.58
N ASN A 54 -3.34 0.61 5.85
CA ASN A 54 -3.00 -0.24 6.98
C ASN A 54 -3.38 0.40 8.32
N LEU A 55 -3.04 1.67 8.53
CA LEU A 55 -3.39 2.38 9.77
C LEU A 55 -4.90 2.44 10.00
N LYS A 56 -5.71 2.66 8.96
CA LYS A 56 -7.18 2.62 9.04
C LYS A 56 -7.68 1.23 9.44
N ARG A 57 -7.16 0.17 8.82
CA ARG A 57 -7.53 -1.23 9.12
C ARG A 57 -7.13 -1.68 10.51
N LEU A 58 -6.07 -1.06 11.05
CA LEU A 58 -5.61 -1.27 12.42
C LEU A 58 -6.36 -0.39 13.44
N GLY A 59 -7.36 0.39 13.04
CA GLY A 59 -8.09 1.32 13.91
C GLY A 59 -7.28 2.55 14.35
N ARG A 60 -6.08 2.78 13.78
CA ARG A 60 -5.14 3.85 14.15
C ARG A 60 -5.38 5.13 13.35
N HIS A 61 -6.63 5.59 13.28
CA HIS A 61 -7.04 6.74 12.45
C HIS A 61 -6.26 8.02 12.73
N ALA A 62 -5.87 8.27 13.99
CA ALA A 62 -5.10 9.44 14.38
C ALA A 62 -3.73 9.54 13.68
N GLN A 63 -3.14 8.40 13.30
CA GLN A 63 -1.82 8.35 12.64
C GLN A 63 -1.91 8.50 11.11
N VAL A 64 -3.11 8.39 10.53
CA VAL A 64 -3.32 8.45 9.08
C VAL A 64 -2.86 9.79 8.52
N ARG A 65 -3.13 10.89 9.23
CA ARG A 65 -2.69 12.23 8.83
C ARG A 65 -1.17 12.30 8.71
N ASN A 66 -0.44 11.69 9.64
CA ASN A 66 1.02 11.73 9.64
C ASN A 66 1.57 10.96 8.44
N ALA A 67 0.98 9.82 8.06
CA ALA A 67 1.38 9.11 6.84
C ALA A 67 1.27 9.99 5.58
N TRP A 68 0.16 10.73 5.44
CA TRP A 68 -0.02 11.67 4.32
C TRP A 68 0.99 12.83 4.36
N ILE A 69 1.21 13.44 5.53
CA ILE A 69 2.20 14.51 5.70
C ILE A 69 3.59 14.00 5.30
N THR A 70 3.98 12.80 5.74
CA THR A 70 5.27 12.20 5.38
C THR A 70 5.39 11.97 3.87
N GLY A 71 4.37 11.40 3.23
CA GLY A 71 4.39 11.14 1.78
C GLY A 71 4.42 12.42 0.94
N ILE A 72 3.59 13.40 1.28
CA ILE A 72 3.56 14.70 0.59
C ILE A 72 4.84 15.48 0.84
N GLY A 73 5.32 15.50 2.09
CA GLY A 73 6.58 16.14 2.46
C GLY A 73 7.79 15.53 1.73
N ALA A 74 7.83 14.19 1.62
CA ALA A 74 8.87 13.50 0.86
C ALA A 74 8.80 13.85 -0.63
N LEU A 75 7.60 13.93 -1.23
CA LEU A 75 7.45 14.35 -2.62
C LEU A 75 7.95 15.78 -2.84
N ILE A 76 7.55 16.73 -1.98
CA ILE A 76 8.01 18.12 -2.04
C ILE A 76 9.53 18.20 -1.89
N ALA A 77 10.11 17.46 -0.94
CA ALA A 77 11.55 17.42 -0.73
C ALA A 77 12.30 16.91 -1.98
N ILE A 78 11.78 15.89 -2.67
CA ILE A 78 12.37 15.39 -3.93
C ILE A 78 12.35 16.47 -5.01
N PHE A 79 11.24 17.19 -5.18
CA PHE A 79 11.16 18.28 -6.15
C PHE A 79 12.12 19.43 -5.80
N LEU A 80 12.17 19.84 -4.54
CA LEU A 80 13.11 20.88 -4.09
C LEU A 80 14.55 20.46 -4.32
N LEU A 81 14.92 19.22 -3.96
CA LEU A 81 16.26 18.69 -4.22
C LEU A 81 16.58 18.74 -5.72
N GLY A 82 15.64 18.37 -6.58
CA GLY A 82 15.81 18.44 -8.04
C GLY A 82 16.07 19.87 -8.56
N MET A 83 15.55 20.91 -7.89
CA MET A 83 15.82 22.30 -8.26
C MET A 83 17.20 22.80 -7.84
N PHE A 84 17.80 22.20 -6.80
CA PHE A 84 19.12 22.59 -6.28
C PHE A 84 20.25 21.67 -6.77
N LEU A 85 19.94 20.49 -7.30
CA LEU A 85 20.94 19.55 -7.81
C LEU A 85 21.38 19.92 -9.23
N PRO A 86 22.68 19.83 -9.54
CA PRO A 86 23.17 19.94 -10.91
C PRO A 86 22.64 18.79 -11.79
N ASP A 87 22.44 19.07 -13.08
CA ASP A 87 21.97 18.09 -14.08
C ASP A 87 22.87 16.85 -14.22
N SER A 88 24.13 16.93 -13.78
CA SER A 88 25.07 15.80 -13.78
C SER A 88 24.79 14.75 -12.70
N VAL A 89 23.95 15.08 -11.70
CA VAL A 89 23.63 14.17 -10.61
C VAL A 89 22.43 13.31 -11.01
N PRO A 90 22.58 11.97 -11.08
CA PRO A 90 21.47 11.10 -11.43
C PRO A 90 20.39 11.13 -10.33
N ALA A 91 19.11 11.08 -10.73
CA ALA A 91 17.98 11.04 -9.80
C ALA A 91 17.81 9.67 -9.10
N THR A 92 18.48 8.62 -9.58
CA THR A 92 18.33 7.25 -9.09
C THR A 92 18.55 7.10 -7.58
N PRO A 93 19.62 7.66 -6.96
CA PRO A 93 19.83 7.56 -5.52
C PRO A 93 18.70 8.22 -4.70
N ILE A 94 18.12 9.30 -5.21
CA ILE A 94 17.01 10.01 -4.55
C ILE A 94 15.76 9.11 -4.55
N ASN A 95 15.46 8.48 -5.68
CA ASN A 95 14.34 7.54 -5.79
C ASN A 95 14.52 6.32 -4.89
N ILE A 96 15.74 5.76 -4.84
CA ILE A 96 16.08 4.67 -3.92
C ILE A 96 15.86 5.11 -2.47
N ALA A 97 16.39 6.27 -2.08
CA ALA A 97 16.24 6.81 -0.74
C ALA A 97 14.75 7.01 -0.37
N ALA A 98 13.92 7.47 -1.31
CA ALA A 98 12.49 7.62 -1.12
C ALA A 98 11.77 6.28 -0.86
N VAL A 99 12.09 5.24 -1.65
CA VAL A 99 11.54 3.90 -1.47
C VAL A 99 11.93 3.32 -0.12
N PHE A 100 13.21 3.38 0.24
CA PHE A 100 13.68 2.88 1.54
C PHE A 100 13.11 3.70 2.70
N GLY A 101 13.02 5.02 2.57
CA GLY A 101 12.44 5.90 3.57
C GLY A 101 10.97 5.55 3.86
N MET A 102 10.16 5.40 2.81
CA MET A 102 8.75 5.01 2.96
C MET A 102 8.59 3.57 3.48
N TYR A 103 9.44 2.63 3.04
CA TYR A 103 9.45 1.27 3.57
C TYR A 103 9.78 1.24 5.07
N HIS A 104 10.82 1.95 5.50
CA HIS A 104 11.22 2.04 6.90
C HIS A 104 10.14 2.71 7.74
N TYR A 105 9.53 3.79 7.25
CA TYR A 105 8.39 4.43 7.90
C TYR A 105 7.22 3.45 8.07
N ALA A 106 6.88 2.69 7.02
CA ALA A 106 5.85 1.65 7.11
C ALA A 106 6.19 0.57 8.15
N LYS A 107 7.46 0.13 8.19
CA LYS A 107 7.94 -0.86 9.15
C LYS A 107 7.79 -0.36 10.58
N GLN A 108 8.15 0.89 10.85
CA GLN A 108 8.02 1.51 12.18
C GLN A 108 6.57 1.62 12.64
N HIS A 109 5.65 2.03 11.75
CA HIS A 109 4.27 2.34 12.14
C HIS A 109 3.31 1.13 12.05
N THR A 110 3.55 0.21 11.13
CA THR A 110 2.64 -0.91 10.83
C THR A 110 3.31 -2.28 10.87
N GLY A 111 4.64 -2.36 10.93
CA GLY A 111 5.40 -3.62 10.80
C GLY A 111 5.03 -4.67 11.83
N ALA A 112 5.07 -4.34 13.12
CA ALA A 112 4.72 -5.29 14.18
C ALA A 112 3.29 -5.84 14.05
N ALA A 113 2.33 -5.00 13.65
CA ALA A 113 0.96 -5.41 13.44
C ALA A 113 0.79 -6.28 12.18
N VAL A 114 1.53 -5.97 11.11
CA VAL A 114 1.58 -6.78 9.89
C VAL A 114 2.19 -8.16 10.15
N GLU A 115 3.24 -8.25 10.98
CA GLU A 115 3.86 -9.51 11.39
C GLU A 115 2.92 -10.34 12.26
N GLN A 116 2.27 -9.71 13.25
CA GLN A 116 1.25 -10.37 14.07
C GLN A 116 0.08 -10.88 13.22
N HIS A 117 -0.41 -10.07 12.29
CA HIS A 117 -1.48 -10.46 11.37
C HIS A 117 -1.07 -11.67 10.52
N ALA A 118 0.18 -11.71 10.04
CA ALA A 118 0.69 -12.88 9.33
C ALA A 118 0.78 -14.12 10.21
N ALA A 119 1.26 -13.99 11.45
CA ALA A 119 1.38 -15.09 12.41
C ALA A 119 0.01 -15.68 12.80
N GLN A 120 -1.05 -14.87 12.76
CA GLN A 120 -2.43 -15.28 13.00
C GLN A 120 -3.13 -15.85 11.75
N GLY A 121 -2.42 -16.05 10.63
CA GLY A 121 -3.02 -16.53 9.38
C GLY A 121 -3.90 -15.49 8.68
N GLY A 122 -3.72 -14.20 8.99
CA GLY A 122 -4.49 -13.11 8.43
C GLY A 122 -4.26 -12.93 6.93
N GLN A 123 -5.35 -12.57 6.23
CA GLN A 123 -5.31 -12.36 4.78
C GLN A 123 -4.59 -11.05 4.40
N PHE A 124 -3.92 -11.05 3.25
CA PHE A 124 -3.25 -9.86 2.71
C PHE A 124 -3.93 -9.35 1.45
N ALA A 125 -4.01 -8.03 1.32
CA ALA A 125 -4.40 -7.38 0.09
C ALA A 125 -3.36 -7.62 -1.01
N SER A 126 -3.82 -7.77 -2.24
CA SER A 126 -2.95 -8.02 -3.39
C SER A 126 -2.00 -6.85 -3.67
N ASN A 127 -0.73 -7.16 -3.91
CA ASN A 127 0.27 -6.18 -4.35
C ASN A 127 -0.10 -5.54 -5.70
N TRP A 128 -0.82 -6.27 -6.57
CA TRP A 128 -1.34 -5.72 -7.84
C TRP A 128 -2.30 -4.55 -7.63
N ARG A 129 -3.08 -4.57 -6.55
CA ARG A 129 -3.97 -3.46 -6.21
C ARG A 129 -3.14 -2.24 -5.77
N ALA A 130 -2.07 -2.44 -5.02
CA ALA A 130 -1.16 -1.35 -4.64
C ALA A 130 -0.47 -0.74 -5.86
N PHE A 131 -0.01 -1.58 -6.79
CA PHE A 131 0.59 -1.15 -8.06
C PHE A 131 -0.40 -0.37 -8.95
N GLY A 132 -1.63 -0.86 -9.10
CA GLY A 132 -2.67 -0.16 -9.84
C GLY A 132 -3.00 1.22 -9.26
N VAL A 133 -3.10 1.32 -7.93
CA VAL A 133 -3.33 2.60 -7.26
C VAL A 133 -2.12 3.53 -7.40
N SER A 134 -0.89 3.02 -7.35
CA SER A 134 0.29 3.86 -7.52
C SER A 134 0.37 4.50 -8.91
N LEU A 135 -0.10 3.81 -9.96
CA LEU A 135 -0.22 4.40 -11.29
C LEU A 135 -1.18 5.59 -11.33
N LEU A 136 -2.29 5.56 -10.57
CA LEU A 136 -3.21 6.70 -10.47
C LEU A 136 -2.54 7.91 -9.80
N PHE A 137 -1.76 7.68 -8.75
CA PHE A 137 -0.96 8.75 -8.13
C PHE A 137 0.11 9.30 -9.07
N LEU A 138 0.77 8.43 -9.85
CA LEU A 138 1.72 8.87 -10.87
C LEU A 138 1.03 9.78 -11.89
N LEU A 139 -0.11 9.35 -12.42
CA LEU A 139 -0.91 10.16 -13.37
C LEU A 139 -1.33 11.50 -12.78
N ALA A 140 -1.77 11.52 -11.52
CA ALA A 140 -2.14 12.76 -10.83
C ALA A 140 -0.94 13.71 -10.70
N VAL A 141 0.24 13.20 -10.34
CA VAL A 141 1.45 14.01 -10.23
C VAL A 141 1.91 14.52 -11.60
N MET A 142 1.88 13.67 -12.63
CA MET A 142 2.15 14.10 -14.01
C MET A 142 1.20 15.21 -14.45
N ALA A 143 -0.10 15.07 -14.20
CA ALA A 143 -1.08 16.09 -14.55
C ALA A 143 -0.79 17.43 -13.86
N VAL A 144 -0.39 17.41 -12.58
CA VAL A 144 -0.01 18.64 -11.85
C VAL A 144 1.27 19.25 -12.44
N VAL A 145 2.31 18.45 -12.69
CA VAL A 145 3.59 18.94 -13.20
C VAL A 145 3.46 19.48 -14.63
N PHE A 146 2.93 18.68 -15.55
CA PHE A 146 2.79 19.08 -16.95
C PHE A 146 1.70 20.13 -17.15
N GLY A 147 0.58 20.02 -16.43
CA GLY A 147 -0.47 21.04 -16.46
C GLY A 147 0.02 22.38 -15.91
N GLY A 148 0.76 22.36 -14.80
CA GLY A 148 1.40 23.55 -14.24
C GLY A 148 2.40 24.17 -15.21
N ALA A 149 3.30 23.36 -15.79
CA ALA A 149 4.24 23.84 -16.79
C ALA A 149 3.55 24.44 -18.03
N PHE A 150 2.48 23.80 -18.52
CA PHE A 150 1.69 24.31 -19.64
C PHE A 150 1.06 25.68 -19.33
N VAL A 151 0.49 25.84 -18.12
CA VAL A 151 -0.07 27.11 -17.67
C VAL A 151 1.01 28.20 -17.59
N LEU A 152 2.18 27.90 -17.01
CA LEU A 152 3.28 28.85 -16.92
C LEU A 152 3.78 29.29 -18.31
N ALA A 153 3.91 28.34 -19.24
CA ALA A 153 4.29 28.62 -20.62
C ALA A 153 3.24 29.47 -21.36
N LEU A 154 1.94 29.21 -21.14
CA LEU A 154 0.85 30.00 -21.73
C LEU A 154 0.90 31.47 -21.30
N PHE A 155 1.34 31.75 -20.07
CA PHE A 155 1.53 33.10 -19.55
C PHE A 155 2.92 33.69 -19.84
N GLY A 156 3.80 32.98 -20.55
CA GLY A 156 5.15 33.42 -20.87
C GLY A 156 6.08 33.56 -19.66
N LEU A 157 5.80 32.82 -18.57
CA LEU A 157 6.64 32.81 -17.37
C LEU A 157 7.83 31.85 -17.48
N ILE A 158 7.77 30.90 -18.42
CA ILE A 158 8.85 30.00 -18.84
C ILE A 158 8.79 29.79 -20.35
#